data_AF-A0A9D5TFU3-F1
#
_entry.id   AF-A0A9D5TFU3-F1
#
_cell.length_a   1.000
_cell.length_b   1.000
_cell.length_c   1.000
_cell.angle_alpha   90.00
_cell.angle_beta   90.00
_cell.angle_gamma   90.00
#
_symmetry.space_group_name_H-M   'P 1'
#
loop_
_entity.id
_entity.type
_entity.pdbx_description
1 polymer ?
#
loop_
_entity_poly.entity_id
_entity_poly.type
_entity_poly.pdbx_seq_one_letter_code
_entity_poly.pdbx_strand_id
1 'polypeptide(L)' 'MDMLKKFFPYSFGAKDVTALVIKIIVYIVAAAIAGVLIGILALIPIVGLLVGIVGGLIDLYALIGIVVLVLDYLKVLK' A
#
# COMPACT_ATOMS: atom_id res chain seq x y z
N MET A 1 -13.19 -9.94 9.22
CA MET A 1 -11.98 -9.09 9.39
C MET A 1 -10.66 -9.84 9.22
N ASP A 2 -10.64 -11.17 9.35
CA ASP A 2 -9.40 -11.96 9.34
C ASP A 2 -8.64 -11.91 8.02
N MET A 3 -9.33 -11.87 6.88
CA MET A 3 -8.66 -11.73 5.58
C MET A 3 -8.03 -10.34 5.41
N LEU A 4 -8.72 -9.26 5.78
CA LEU A 4 -8.16 -7.91 5.69
C LEU A 4 -6.97 -7.71 6.63
N LYS A 5 -7.01 -8.27 7.84
CA LYS A 5 -5.86 -8.23 8.76
C LYS A 5 -4.68 -9.07 8.27
N LYS A 6 -4.94 -10.14 7.52
CA LYS A 6 -3.91 -10.98 6.92
C LYS A 6 -3.23 -10.34 5.72
N PHE A 7 -4.01 -9.64 4.89
CA PHE A 7 -3.48 -8.91 3.72
C PHE A 7 -2.92 -7.55 4.09
N PHE A 8 -3.51 -6.83 5.06
CA PHE A 8 -3.12 -5.46 5.44
C PHE A 8 -2.85 -5.33 6.94
N PRO A 9 -1.97 -6.15 7.55
CA PRO A 9 -1.75 -6.14 9.00
C PRO A 9 -1.32 -4.77 9.54
N TYR A 10 -0.59 -4.00 8.74
CA TYR A 10 -0.09 -2.68 9.13
C TYR A 10 -1.20 -1.61 9.17
N SER A 11 -2.30 -1.83 8.46
CA SER A 11 -3.43 -0.89 8.36
C SER A 11 -4.33 -0.89 9.60
N PHE A 12 -4.16 -1.81 10.55
CA PHE A 12 -5.05 -1.91 11.72
C PHE A 12 -4.42 -1.35 13.00
N GLY A 13 -5.23 -0.76 13.88
CA GLY A 13 -4.84 -0.39 15.24
C GLY A 13 -4.18 0.98 15.39
N ALA A 14 -4.46 1.93 14.48
CA ALA A 14 -4.09 3.32 14.71
C ALA A 14 -4.98 3.92 15.81
N LYS A 15 -4.40 4.26 16.98
CA LYS A 15 -5.15 4.83 18.11
C LYS A 15 -5.24 6.37 18.05
N ASP A 16 -4.25 7.01 17.45
CA ASP A 16 -4.09 8.46 17.42
C ASP A 16 -3.88 8.96 15.98
N VAL A 17 -4.20 10.24 15.73
CA VAL A 17 -3.99 10.87 14.40
C VAL A 17 -2.53 10.76 13.96
N THR A 18 -1.58 10.93 14.88
CA THR A 18 -0.15 10.77 14.61
C THR A 18 0.18 9.36 14.12
N ALA A 19 -0.42 8.32 14.73
CA ALA A 19 -0.21 6.94 14.32
C ALA A 19 -0.84 6.64 12.95
N LEU A 20 -1.98 7.25 12.62
CA LEU A 20 -2.58 7.18 11.30
C LEU A 20 -1.64 7.80 10.25
N VAL A 21 -1.18 9.03 10.47
CA VAL A 21 -0.29 9.75 9.54
C VAL A 21 1.01 8.98 9.30
N ILE A 22 1.64 8.45 10.36
CA ILE A 22 2.86 7.64 10.23
C ILE A 22 2.61 6.41 9.34
N LYS A 23 1.49 5.72 9.54
CA LYS A 23 1.17 4.52 8.75
C LYS A 23 0.88 4.85 7.28
N ILE A 24 0.21 5.97 7.00
CA ILE A 24 0.03 6.46 5.62
C ILE A 24 1.38 6.75 4.99
N ILE A 25 2.26 7.46 5.69
CA ILE A 25 3.63 7.76 5.20
C ILE A 25 4.37 6.47 4.87
N VAL A 26 4.29 5.43 5.72
CA VAL A 26 4.91 4.13 5.43
C VAL A 26 4.37 3.50 4.14
N TYR A 27 3.06 3.55 3.91
CA TYR A 27 2.48 3.06 2.65
C TYR A 27 2.96 3.85 1.43
N ILE A 28 3.03 5.18 1.54
CA ILE A 28 3.51 6.06 0.46
C ILE A 28 5.00 5.77 0.17
N VAL A 29 5.83 5.65 1.21
CA VAL A 29 7.25 5.35 1.08
C VAL A 29 7.46 3.96 0.47
N ALA A 30 6.70 2.96 0.90
CA ALA A 30 6.77 1.61 0.33
C ALA A 30 6.37 1.60 -1.16
N ALA A 31 5.29 2.31 -1.53
CA ALA A 31 4.87 2.46 -2.91
C ALA A 31 5.93 3.20 -3.75
N ALA A 32 6.52 4.28 -3.23
CA ALA A 32 7.57 5.02 -3.92
C ALA A 32 8.82 4.16 -4.17
N ILE A 33 9.28 3.39 -3.17
CA ILE A 33 10.42 2.48 -3.32
C ILE A 33 10.10 1.39 -4.37
N ALA A 34 8.90 0.80 -4.30
CA ALA A 34 8.47 -0.18 -5.28
C ALA A 34 8.41 0.41 -6.70
N GLY A 35 7.83 1.61 -6.86
CA GLY A 35 7.76 2.33 -8.12
C GLY A 35 9.13 2.64 -8.71
N VAL A 36 10.12 3.04 -7.89
CA VAL A 36 11.49 3.27 -8.35
C VAL A 36 12.15 1.96 -8.82
N LEU A 37 12.00 0.86 -8.07
CA LEU A 37 12.53 -0.45 -8.47
C LEU A 37 11.91 -0.93 -9.79
N ILE A 38 10.60 -0.78 -9.91
CA ILE A 38 9.81 -1.11 -11.10
C ILE A 38 10.25 -0.25 -12.30
N GLY A 39 10.45 1.05 -12.10
CA GLY A 39 10.94 1.96 -13.12
C GLY A 39 12.34 1.61 -13.63
N ILE A 40 13.23 1.17 -12.73
CA ILE A 40 14.56 0.68 -13.10
C ILE A 40 14.46 -0.61 -13.91
N LEU A 41 13.61 -1.56 -13.51
CA LEU A 41 13.40 -2.80 -14.26
C LEU A 41 12.71 -2.57 -15.62
N ALA A 42 11.92 -1.50 -15.75
CA ALA A 42 11.22 -1.15 -16.97
C ALA A 42 12.10 -0.59 -18.09
N LEU A 43 13.39 -0.31 -17.82
CA LEU A 43 14.39 0.02 -18.85
C LEU A 43 14.57 -1.10 -19.89
N ILE A 44 14.22 -2.34 -19.55
CA ILE A 44 14.24 -3.46 -20.49
C ILE A 44 12.83 -3.56 -21.13
N PRO A 45 12.67 -3.34 -22.45
CA PRO A 45 11.36 -3.14 -23.08
C PRO A 45 10.36 -4.30 -22.93
N ILE A 46 10.86 -5.54 -22.87
CA ILE A 46 10.01 -6.74 -22.66
C ILE A 46 9.60 -6.88 -21.19
N VAL A 47 10.51 -6.54 -20.28
CA VAL A 47 10.29 -6.63 -18.83
C VAL A 47 9.40 -5.48 -18.36
N GLY A 48 9.51 -4.30 -18.97
CA GLY A 48 8.73 -3.11 -18.61
C GLY A 48 7.23 -3.29 -18.74
N LEU A 49 6.74 -4.12 -19.67
CA LEU A 49 5.31 -4.39 -19.80
C LEU A 49 4.79 -5.27 -18.65
N LEU A 50 5.53 -6.33 -18.28
CA LEU A 50 5.18 -7.17 -17.13
C LEU A 50 5.31 -6.42 -15.81
N VAL A 51 6.39 -5.67 -15.66
CA VAL A 51 6.72 -4.91 -14.45
C VAL A 51 5.76 -3.72 -14.27
N GLY A 52 5.28 -3.11 -15.36
CA GLY A 52 4.23 -2.09 -15.29
C GLY A 52 2.90 -2.63 -14.75
N ILE A 53 2.51 -3.84 -15.13
CA ILE A 53 1.31 -4.51 -14.58
C ILE A 53 1.48 -4.78 -13.08
N VAL A 54 2.65 -5.31 -12.69
CA VAL A 54 2.98 -5.57 -11.28
C VAL A 54 3.04 -4.26 -10.48
N GLY A 55 3.56 -3.17 -11.07
CA GLY A 55 3.58 -1.85 -10.45
C GLY A 55 2.18 -1.30 -10.19
N GLY A 56 1.29 -1.39 -11.19
CA GLY A 56 -0.10 -1.01 -11.00
C GLY A 56 -0.81 -1.82 -9.91
N LEU A 57 -0.49 -3.12 -9.79
CA LEU A 57 -0.99 -3.97 -8.70
C LEU A 57 -0.46 -3.53 -7.33
N ILE A 58 0.81 -3.13 -7.24
CA ILE A 58 1.42 -2.66 -5.99
C ILE A 58 0.84 -1.31 -5.57
N ASP A 59 0.66 -0.38 -6.51
CA ASP A 59 0.02 0.91 -6.24
C ASP A 59 -1.43 0.73 -5.79
N LEU A 60 -2.17 -0.15 -6.47
CA LEU A 60 -3.54 -0.48 -6.08
C LEU A 60 -3.60 -1.10 -4.68
N TYR A 61 -2.68 -2.02 -4.38
CA TYR A 61 -2.55 -2.59 -3.03
C TYR A 61 -2.23 -1.52 -1.97
N ALA A 62 -1.28 -0.61 -2.24
CA ALA A 62 -0.95 0.48 -1.33
C ALA A 62 -2.14 1.41 -1.09
N LEU A 63 -2.89 1.73 -2.15
CA LEU A 63 -4.11 2.54 -2.07
C LEU A 63 -5.17 1.84 -1.22
N ILE A 64 -5.42 0.55 -1.45
CA ILE A 64 -6.38 -0.24 -0.66
C ILE A 64 -5.94 -0.29 0.82
N GLY A 65 -4.64 -0.46 1.10
CA GLY A 65 -4.11 -0.42 2.46
C GLY A 65 -4.40 0.91 3.17
N ILE A 66 -4.17 2.04 2.49
CA ILE A 66 -4.49 3.37 3.03
C ILE A 66 -6.00 3.50 3.29
N VAL A 67 -6.86 3.04 2.37
CA VAL A 67 -8.32 3.08 2.56
C VAL A 67 -8.75 2.23 3.76
N VAL A 68 -8.21 1.01 3.89
CA VAL A 68 -8.50 0.11 5.03
C VAL A 68 -8.04 0.74 6.34
N LEU A 69 -6.88 1.39 6.36
CA LEU A 69 -6.37 2.12 7.53
C LEU A 69 -7.32 3.24 7.96
N VAL A 70 -7.82 4.04 7.01
CA VAL A 70 -8.77 5.11 7.29
C VAL A 70 -10.10 4.55 7.82
N LEU A 71 -10.60 3.47 7.22
CA LEU A 71 -11.83 2.82 7.64
C LEU A 71 -11.73 2.17 9.04
N ASP A 72 -10.57 1.59 9.39
CA ASP A 72 -10.29 1.06 10.72
C ASP A 72 -10.21 2.19 11.76
N TYR A 73 -9.52 3.28 11.41
CA TYR A 73 -9.41 4.45 12.29
C TYR A 73 -10.77 5.09 12.58
N LEU A 74 -11.64 5.17 11.57
CA LEU A 74 -13.02 5.65 11.71
C LEU A 74 -13.94 4.64 12.43
N LYS A 75 -13.43 3.47 12.85
CA LYS A 75 -14.18 2.37 13.46
C LYS A 75 -15.38 1.90 12.63
N VAL A 76 -15.30 2.06 11.31
CA VAL A 76 -16.33 1.60 10.36
C VAL A 76 -16.16 0.11 10.08
N LEU A 77 -14.93 -0.38 10.12
CA LEU A 77 -14.62 -1.81 10.08
C LEU A 77 -14.81 -2.41 11.48
N LYS A 78 -15.91 -3.15 11.67
CA LYS A 78 -16.24 -3.90 12.89
C LYS A 78 -15.98 -5.39 12.76
#